data_AF-A0A7S2SIT3-F1
#
_entry.id   AF-A0A7S2SIT3-F1
#
_cell.length_a   1.000
_cell.length_b   1.000
_cell.length_c   1.000
_cell.angle_alpha   90.00
_cell.angle_beta   90.00
_cell.angle_gamma   90.00
#
_symmetry.space_group_name_H-M   'P 1'
#
loop_
_entity.id
_entity.type
_entity.pdbx_description
1 polymer ?
#
loop_
_entity_poly.entity_id
_entity_poly.type
_entity_poly.pdbx_seq_one_letter_code
_entity_poly.pdbx_strand_id
1 'polypeptide(L)'
;MVDYLETQNAVAAICDFSPLRHVRDWFENQTANLLKDIPLYQIDAHNIVPVWHTSPKREVGARTLRPKIHKVLSDFMTDFHDLEQNTNIPSSNDACTEPDWKACENYLKLDEAVVSVCDINPPGADAGMKRFQSFINGKIHGLRDFDTSRNDPNFSTFSLTTIFKSCIPAQHCSNVGSSRFSVN
;
A
#
# COMPACT_ATOMS: atom_id res chain seq x y z
N MET A 1 18.39 -12.52 3.96
CA MET A 1 18.00 -11.85 2.70
C MET A 1 19.13 -11.90 1.69
N VAL A 2 20.33 -11.39 2.01
CA VAL A 2 21.51 -11.46 1.11
C VAL A 2 21.79 -12.91 0.69
N ASP A 3 21.90 -13.81 1.66
CA ASP A 3 22.09 -15.25 1.41
C ASP A 3 21.00 -15.85 0.50
N TYR A 4 19.76 -15.39 0.65
CA TYR A 4 18.64 -15.84 -0.19
C TYR A 4 18.79 -15.35 -1.62
N LEU A 5 19.09 -14.06 -1.81
CA LEU A 5 19.32 -13.46 -3.12
C LEU A 5 20.49 -14.13 -3.86
N GLU A 6 21.58 -14.43 -3.14
CA GLU A 6 22.72 -15.16 -3.69
C GLU A 6 22.35 -16.61 -4.06
N THR A 7 21.64 -17.32 -3.17
CA THR A 7 21.19 -18.70 -3.43
C THR A 7 20.29 -18.79 -4.66
N GLN A 8 19.45 -17.77 -4.88
CA GLN A 8 18.55 -17.69 -6.03
C GLN A 8 19.24 -17.12 -7.29
N ASN A 9 20.54 -16.81 -7.25
CA ASN A 9 21.26 -16.11 -8.32
C ASN A 9 20.51 -14.86 -8.82
N ALA A 10 19.97 -14.08 -7.88
CA ALA A 10 19.16 -12.92 -8.21
C ALA A 10 19.99 -11.85 -8.93
N VAL A 11 19.43 -11.28 -10.00
CA VAL A 11 20.07 -10.23 -10.80
C VAL A 11 19.77 -8.81 -10.32
N ALA A 12 18.70 -8.64 -9.53
CA ALA A 12 18.29 -7.38 -8.93
C ALA A 12 17.37 -7.64 -7.73
N ALA A 13 17.36 -6.73 -6.76
CA ALA A 13 16.40 -6.69 -5.69
C ALA A 13 15.53 -5.43 -5.84
N ILE A 14 14.21 -5.58 -5.72
CA ILE A 14 13.24 -4.48 -5.79
C ILE A 14 12.45 -4.47 -4.49
N CYS A 15 12.39 -3.32 -3.81
CA CYS A 15 11.62 -3.13 -2.59
C CYS A 15 10.67 -1.94 -2.67
N ASP A 16 9.67 -1.94 -1.80
CA ASP A 16 8.80 -0.79 -1.61
C ASP A 16 9.49 0.32 -0.78
N PHE A 17 8.93 1.52 -0.85
CA PHE A 17 9.33 2.64 -0.03
C PHE A 17 8.49 2.73 1.24
N SER A 18 9.15 2.93 2.38
CA SER A 18 8.53 3.33 3.63
C SER A 18 9.33 4.47 4.28
N PRO A 19 8.69 5.55 4.75
CA PRO A 19 9.38 6.67 5.40
C PRO A 19 9.78 6.35 6.85
N LEU A 20 9.38 5.20 7.40
CA LEU A 20 9.63 4.82 8.79
C LEU A 20 11.12 4.57 9.02
N ARG A 21 11.66 5.15 10.11
CA ARG A 21 13.10 5.14 10.40
C ARG A 21 13.73 3.75 10.37
N HIS A 22 13.07 2.74 10.93
CA HIS A 22 13.61 1.38 10.99
C HIS A 22 13.62 0.72 9.61
N VAL A 23 12.56 0.86 8.81
CA VAL A 23 12.50 0.31 7.45
C VAL A 23 13.55 0.98 6.55
N ARG A 24 13.69 2.29 6.67
CA ARG A 24 14.73 3.04 5.95
C ARG A 24 16.12 2.56 6.32
N ASP A 25 16.41 2.41 7.61
CA ASP A 25 17.73 1.93 8.05
C ASP A 25 18.06 0.53 7.50
N TRP A 26 17.08 -0.39 7.47
CA TRP A 26 17.26 -1.72 6.90
C TRP A 26 17.66 -1.68 5.43
N PHE A 27 17.03 -0.84 4.61
CA PHE A 27 17.34 -0.77 3.18
C PHE A 27 18.55 0.12 2.86
N GLU A 28 18.58 1.35 3.39
CA GLU A 28 19.57 2.37 3.06
C GLU A 28 20.94 2.08 3.69
N ASN A 29 20.98 1.60 4.94
CA ASN A 29 22.24 1.44 5.68
C ASN A 29 22.69 -0.01 5.81
N GLN A 30 21.76 -0.96 5.93
CA GLN A 30 22.13 -2.36 6.14
C GLN A 30 22.21 -3.10 4.80
N THR A 31 21.09 -3.16 4.07
CA THR A 31 20.97 -3.97 2.85
C THR A 31 21.86 -3.46 1.72
N ALA A 32 21.80 -2.16 1.42
CA ALA A 32 22.56 -1.59 0.31
C ALA A 32 24.08 -1.79 0.46
N ASN A 33 24.59 -1.85 1.70
CA ASN A 33 26.00 -2.08 1.98
C ASN A 33 26.39 -3.56 1.90
N LEU A 34 25.43 -4.48 2.06
CA LEU A 34 25.68 -5.92 1.98
C LEU A 34 25.58 -6.45 0.55
N LEU A 35 24.74 -5.84 -0.29
CA LEU A 35 24.59 -6.21 -1.70
C LEU A 35 25.70 -5.55 -2.54
N LYS A 36 26.75 -6.32 -2.85
CA LYS A 36 27.88 -5.82 -3.66
C LYS A 36 27.61 -5.87 -5.16
N ASP A 37 27.12 -7.00 -5.64
CA ASP A 37 26.97 -7.29 -7.07
C ASP A 37 25.50 -7.26 -7.54
N ILE A 38 24.55 -7.12 -6.60
CA ILE A 38 23.11 -7.13 -6.87
C ILE A 38 22.56 -5.72 -6.66
N PRO A 39 22.07 -5.02 -7.70
CA PRO A 39 21.47 -3.69 -7.53
C PRO A 39 20.17 -3.77 -6.73
N LEU A 40 20.01 -2.83 -5.80
CA LEU A 40 18.79 -2.62 -5.02
C LEU A 40 18.03 -1.40 -5.55
N TYR A 41 16.78 -1.63 -5.99
CA TYR A 41 15.86 -0.58 -6.43
C TYR A 41 14.74 -0.40 -5.41
N GLN A 42 14.43 0.85 -5.10
CA GLN A 42 13.32 1.20 -4.23
C GLN A 42 12.23 1.92 -5.02
N ILE A 43 10.97 1.48 -4.87
CA ILE A 43 9.81 2.01 -5.59
C ILE A 43 8.76 2.50 -4.59
N ASP A 44 8.26 3.73 -4.77
CA ASP A 44 7.13 4.23 -3.99
C ASP A 44 5.81 3.66 -4.55
N ALA A 45 5.39 2.53 -3.98
CA ALA A 45 4.15 1.85 -4.33
C ALA A 45 2.94 2.29 -3.46
N HIS A 46 3.17 3.16 -2.47
CA HIS A 46 2.14 3.58 -1.52
C HIS A 46 1.47 4.89 -1.90
N ASN A 47 2.26 5.84 -2.42
CA ASN A 47 1.77 7.15 -2.82
C ASN A 47 1.42 7.18 -4.31
N ILE A 48 0.45 8.05 -4.67
CA ILE A 48 0.12 8.35 -6.07
C ILE A 48 1.30 9.04 -6.74
N VAL A 49 1.73 10.15 -6.15
CA VAL A 49 2.95 10.86 -6.56
C VAL A 49 4.07 10.43 -5.62
N PRO A 50 5.19 9.87 -6.13
CA PRO A 50 6.30 9.47 -5.29
C PRO A 50 6.79 10.61 -4.39
N VAL A 51 7.15 10.30 -3.15
CA VAL A 51 7.46 11.33 -2.14
C VAL A 51 8.59 12.27 -2.59
N TRP A 52 9.61 11.74 -3.26
CA TRP A 52 10.76 12.51 -3.76
C TRP A 52 10.45 13.34 -5.01
N HIS A 53 9.41 12.98 -5.78
CA HIS A 53 8.91 13.81 -6.88
C HIS A 53 7.97 14.90 -6.41
N THR A 54 7.28 14.69 -5.28
CA THR A 54 6.33 15.66 -4.74
C THR A 54 7.01 16.92 -4.20
N SER A 55 8.03 16.77 -3.36
CA SER A 55 8.77 17.90 -2.79
C SER A 55 10.16 17.49 -2.33
N PRO A 56 11.21 18.30 -2.58
CA PRO A 56 12.57 18.02 -2.10
C PRO A 56 12.74 18.30 -0.59
N LYS A 57 11.71 18.80 0.10
CA LYS A 57 11.77 19.16 1.51
C LYS A 57 10.44 18.92 2.23
N ARG A 58 10.51 18.88 3.56
CA ARG A 58 9.33 18.87 4.43
C ARG A 58 8.51 20.14 4.23
N GLU A 59 7.22 19.96 3.96
CA GLU A 59 6.26 21.05 3.83
C GLU A 59 5.67 21.45 5.18
N VAL A 60 5.33 22.73 5.32
CA VAL A 60 4.78 23.30 6.58
C VAL A 60 3.33 22.87 6.79
N GLY A 61 2.59 22.59 5.72
CA GLY A 61 1.25 22.04 5.82
C GLY A 61 0.59 21.78 4.47
N ALA A 62 -0.66 21.33 4.52
CA ALA A 62 -1.40 20.94 3.32
C ALA A 62 -1.58 22.08 2.31
N ARG A 63 -1.64 23.34 2.76
CA ARG A 63 -1.73 24.51 1.87
C ARG A 63 -0.51 24.65 0.95
N THR A 64 0.69 24.30 1.42
CA THR A 64 1.92 24.41 0.62
C THR A 64 2.20 23.13 -0.18
N LEU A 65 1.76 21.98 0.33
CA LEU A 65 1.93 20.68 -0.32
C LEU A 65 0.98 20.47 -1.51
N ARG A 66 -0.32 20.80 -1.37
CA ARG A 66 -1.35 20.54 -2.40
C ARG A 66 -0.98 21.08 -3.79
N PRO A 67 -0.53 22.35 -3.96
CA PRO A 67 -0.17 22.87 -5.28
C PRO A 67 0.96 22.08 -5.95
N LYS A 68 1.90 21.53 -5.17
CA LYS A 68 3.01 20.73 -5.70
C LYS A 68 2.55 19.37 -6.20
N ILE A 69 1.71 18.69 -5.42
CA ILE A 69 1.07 17.43 -5.84
C ILE A 69 0.27 17.69 -7.12
N HIS A 70 -0.64 18.66 -7.11
CA HIS A 70 -1.49 18.95 -8.27
C HIS A 70 -0.72 19.29 -9.55
N LYS A 71 0.45 19.91 -9.43
CA LYS A 71 1.29 20.26 -10.59
C LYS A 71 1.76 19.03 -11.38
N VAL A 72 2.04 17.91 -10.69
CA VAL A 72 2.55 16.68 -11.31
C VAL A 72 1.52 15.55 -11.30
N LEU A 73 0.35 15.77 -10.69
CA LEU A 73 -0.65 14.73 -10.47
C LEU A 73 -1.10 14.07 -11.77
N SER A 74 -1.23 14.83 -12.86
CA SER A 74 -1.60 14.29 -14.18
C SER A 74 -0.62 13.25 -14.71
N ASP A 75 0.65 13.37 -14.35
CA ASP A 75 1.72 12.52 -14.87
C ASP A 75 1.77 11.18 -14.13
N PHE A 76 1.27 11.16 -12.89
CA PHE A 76 1.29 9.98 -12.02
C PHE A 76 -0.08 9.35 -11.82
N MET A 77 -1.18 10.09 -12.01
CA MET A 77 -2.56 9.59 -11.90
C MET A 77 -2.97 8.82 -13.16
N THR A 78 -2.24 7.75 -13.48
CA THR A 78 -2.53 6.85 -14.60
C THR A 78 -3.21 5.57 -14.11
N ASP A 79 -3.81 4.82 -15.03
CA ASP A 79 -4.23 3.47 -14.75
C ASP A 79 -3.03 2.53 -14.60
N PHE A 80 -3.22 1.45 -13.86
CA PHE A 80 -2.22 0.39 -13.75
C PHE A 80 -2.31 -0.51 -14.98
N HIS A 81 -1.16 -0.88 -15.53
CA HIS A 81 -1.10 -1.92 -16.55
C HIS A 81 -1.39 -3.30 -15.93
N ASP A 82 -2.00 -4.18 -16.70
CA ASP A 82 -2.17 -5.58 -16.30
C ASP A 82 -0.80 -6.24 -16.13
N LEU A 83 -0.65 -7.03 -15.06
CA LEU A 83 0.57 -7.78 -14.81
C LEU A 83 0.62 -8.98 -15.76
N GLU A 84 1.57 -8.97 -16.69
CA GLU A 84 1.83 -10.11 -17.56
C GLU A 84 2.37 -11.29 -16.74
N GLN A 85 1.85 -12.49 -17.00
CA GLN A 85 2.32 -13.69 -16.33
C GLN A 85 3.76 -13.99 -16.76
N ASN A 86 4.63 -14.27 -15.78
CA ASN A 86 5.98 -14.72 -16.08
C ASN A 86 5.94 -16.08 -16.80
N THR A 87 6.46 -16.14 -18.02
CA THR A 87 6.54 -17.37 -18.82
C THR A 87 7.76 -18.23 -18.48
N ASN A 88 8.76 -17.67 -17.79
CA ASN A 88 9.99 -18.33 -17.39
C ASN A 88 9.91 -18.80 -15.94
N ILE A 89 8.93 -19.65 -15.63
CA ILE A 89 8.79 -20.26 -14.30
C ILE A 89 9.72 -21.48 -14.26
N PRO A 90 10.72 -21.54 -13.36
CA PRO A 90 11.58 -22.70 -13.22
C PRO A 90 10.75 -23.96 -12.95
N SER A 91 10.99 -25.01 -13.73
CA SER A 91 10.30 -26.29 -13.62
C SER A 91 10.94 -27.18 -12.55
N SER A 92 10.86 -26.83 -11.26
CA SER A 92 11.04 -27.78 -10.14
C SER A 92 11.09 -27.09 -8.78
N ASN A 93 10.31 -27.61 -7.83
CA ASN A 93 10.57 -27.82 -6.39
C ASN A 93 11.19 -26.75 -5.49
N ASP A 94 11.60 -25.58 -5.97
CA ASP A 94 11.92 -24.40 -5.14
C ASP A 94 10.65 -23.66 -4.73
N ALA A 95 9.58 -24.42 -4.44
CA ALA A 95 8.41 -23.87 -3.83
C ALA A 95 8.86 -23.26 -2.50
N CYS A 96 8.83 -21.93 -2.42
CA CYS A 96 8.91 -21.23 -1.14
C CYS A 96 7.93 -21.95 -0.22
N THR A 97 8.44 -22.66 0.78
CA THR A 97 7.63 -23.46 1.69
C THR A 97 6.51 -22.56 2.20
N GLU A 98 5.27 -23.04 2.18
CA GLU A 98 4.19 -22.24 2.75
C GLU A 98 4.59 -21.86 4.18
N PRO A 99 4.51 -20.56 4.53
CA PRO A 99 4.90 -20.12 5.86
C PRO A 99 4.02 -20.80 6.91
N ASP A 100 4.64 -21.32 7.96
CA ASP A 100 3.91 -21.84 9.12
C ASP A 100 3.34 -20.66 9.92
N TRP A 101 2.12 -20.26 9.56
CA TRP A 101 1.41 -19.16 10.21
C TRP A 101 1.24 -19.38 11.72
N LYS A 102 1.07 -20.64 12.16
CA LYS A 102 0.89 -20.95 13.58
C LYS A 102 2.20 -20.77 14.36
N ALA A 103 3.33 -21.14 13.76
CA ALA A 103 4.64 -20.82 14.33
C ALA A 103 4.88 -19.30 14.40
N CYS A 104 4.49 -18.54 13.38
CA CYS A 104 4.58 -17.09 13.39
C CYS A 104 3.74 -16.46 14.51
N GLU A 105 2.49 -16.88 14.68
CA GLU A 105 1.60 -16.40 15.75
C GLU A 105 2.20 -16.69 17.13
N ASN A 106 2.69 -17.92 17.35
CA ASN A 106 3.33 -18.32 18.61
C ASN A 106 4.59 -17.49 18.91
N TYR A 107 5.35 -17.14 17.88
CA TYR A 107 6.55 -16.31 18.02
C TYR A 107 6.22 -14.88 18.44
N LEU A 108 5.15 -14.30 17.89
CA LEU A 108 4.76 -12.90 18.12
C LEU A 108 4.26 -12.62 19.55
N LYS A 109 3.91 -13.66 20.33
CA LYS A 109 3.43 -13.55 21.73
C LYS A 109 2.39 -12.44 21.88
N LEU A 110 1.35 -12.51 21.06
CA LEU A 110 0.30 -11.50 20.99
C LEU A 110 -0.48 -11.42 22.32
N ASP A 111 -0.94 -10.21 22.64
CA ASP A 111 -1.84 -10.01 23.78
C ASP A 111 -3.25 -10.51 23.43
N GLU A 112 -3.61 -11.68 23.95
CA GLU A 112 -4.92 -12.32 23.71
C GLU A 112 -6.09 -11.56 24.36
N ALA A 113 -5.83 -10.57 25.25
CA ALA A 113 -6.88 -9.70 25.77
C ALA A 113 -7.45 -8.75 24.70
N VAL A 114 -6.70 -8.50 23.63
CA VAL A 114 -7.15 -7.68 22.51
C VAL A 114 -8.00 -8.52 21.56
N VAL A 115 -9.31 -8.28 21.58
CA VAL A 115 -10.27 -9.01 20.74
C VAL A 115 -10.01 -8.74 19.25
N SER A 116 -9.99 -9.82 18.47
CA SER A 116 -9.91 -9.73 17.02
C SER A 116 -11.12 -9.00 16.44
N VAL A 117 -10.87 -8.10 15.49
CA VAL A 117 -11.93 -7.36 14.78
C VAL A 117 -12.21 -7.94 13.39
N CYS A 118 -11.71 -9.16 13.09
CA CYS A 118 -11.84 -9.77 11.77
C CYS A 118 -13.29 -9.91 11.30
N ASP A 119 -14.24 -10.14 12.21
CA ASP A 119 -15.67 -10.27 11.86
C ASP A 119 -16.27 -8.95 11.36
N ILE A 120 -15.77 -7.82 11.87
CA ILE A 120 -16.27 -6.47 11.56
C ILE A 120 -15.44 -5.84 10.43
N ASN A 121 -14.15 -6.21 10.34
CA ASN A 121 -13.24 -5.73 9.33
C ASN A 121 -12.29 -6.86 8.87
N PRO A 122 -12.76 -7.70 7.93
CA PRO A 122 -11.94 -8.79 7.42
C PRO A 122 -10.68 -8.25 6.72
N PRO A 123 -9.52 -8.90 6.89
CA PRO A 123 -8.28 -8.50 6.23
C PRO A 123 -8.27 -8.91 4.74
N GLY A 124 -7.32 -8.38 3.99
CA GLY A 124 -7.04 -8.77 2.60
C GLY A 124 -7.58 -7.81 1.54
N ALA A 125 -7.04 -7.93 0.32
CA ALA A 125 -7.35 -7.07 -0.82
C ALA A 125 -8.84 -7.12 -1.21
N ASP A 126 -9.42 -8.32 -1.29
CA ASP A 126 -10.84 -8.50 -1.66
C ASP A 126 -11.79 -7.87 -0.66
N ALA A 127 -11.53 -8.06 0.64
CA ALA A 127 -12.31 -7.46 1.72
C ALA A 127 -12.22 -5.93 1.69
N GLY A 128 -11.01 -5.40 1.50
CA GLY A 128 -10.78 -3.98 1.26
C GLY A 128 -11.61 -3.49 0.07
N MET A 129 -11.58 -4.21 -1.06
CA MET A 129 -12.21 -3.76 -2.30
C MET A 129 -13.72 -3.72 -2.18
N LYS A 130 -14.31 -4.76 -1.56
CA LYS A 130 -15.73 -4.79 -1.22
C LYS A 130 -16.12 -3.61 -0.32
N ARG A 131 -15.29 -3.28 0.67
CA ARG A 131 -15.51 -2.14 1.56
C ARG A 131 -15.44 -0.80 0.80
N PHE A 132 -14.46 -0.64 -0.08
CA PHE A 132 -14.31 0.54 -0.93
C PHE A 132 -15.50 0.72 -1.88
N GLN A 133 -15.93 -0.36 -2.55
CA GLN A 133 -17.10 -0.34 -3.42
C GLN A 133 -18.37 -0.02 -2.64
N SER A 134 -18.54 -0.58 -1.43
CA SER A 134 -19.67 -0.24 -0.55
C SER A 134 -19.67 1.23 -0.16
N PHE A 135 -18.50 1.81 0.14
CA PHE A 135 -18.38 3.25 0.42
C PHE A 135 -18.78 4.12 -0.77
N ILE A 136 -18.34 3.77 -1.98
CA ILE A 136 -18.66 4.53 -3.20
C ILE A 136 -20.12 4.36 -3.61
N ASN A 137 -20.66 3.15 -3.50
CA ASN A 137 -22.00 2.78 -4.00
C ASN A 137 -23.09 2.83 -2.92
N GLY A 138 -22.73 3.18 -1.69
CA GLY A 138 -23.62 3.18 -0.54
C GLY A 138 -24.83 4.08 -0.76
N LYS A 139 -26.03 3.49 -0.74
CA LYS A 139 -27.29 4.22 -0.94
C LYS A 139 -27.77 4.99 0.30
N ILE A 140 -27.40 4.51 1.48
CA ILE A 140 -27.85 5.05 2.78
C ILE A 140 -26.75 5.91 3.41
N HIS A 141 -25.52 5.39 3.46
CA HIS A 141 -24.33 6.10 3.91
C HIS A 141 -23.17 5.74 2.98
N GLY A 142 -22.29 6.71 2.67
CA GLY A 142 -21.20 6.51 1.72
C GLY A 142 -20.58 7.82 1.27
N LEU A 143 -20.03 7.86 0.06
CA LEU A 143 -19.35 9.02 -0.51
C LEU A 143 -20.26 10.27 -0.59
N ARG A 144 -21.56 10.11 -0.86
CA ARG A 144 -22.52 11.23 -1.00
C ARG A 144 -22.61 12.09 0.27
N ASP A 145 -22.63 11.44 1.42
CA ASP A 145 -22.87 12.11 2.72
C ASP A 145 -21.53 12.36 3.47
N PHE A 146 -20.40 11.99 2.86
CA PHE A 146 -19.09 12.06 3.50
C PHE A 146 -18.67 13.48 3.86
N ASP A 147 -18.87 14.46 2.97
CA ASP A 147 -18.45 15.83 3.21
C ASP A 147 -19.15 16.46 4.43
N THR A 148 -20.45 16.20 4.56
CA THR A 148 -21.29 16.74 5.64
C THR A 148 -21.15 15.99 6.95
N SER A 149 -20.88 14.69 6.91
CA SER A 149 -20.99 13.82 8.10
C SER A 149 -19.66 13.25 8.61
N ARG A 150 -18.53 13.45 7.91
CA ARG A 150 -17.19 12.91 8.29
C ARG A 150 -16.70 13.26 9.70
N ASN A 151 -17.25 14.30 10.33
CA ASN A 151 -16.87 14.76 11.65
C ASN A 151 -17.84 14.33 12.76
N ASP A 152 -18.94 13.62 12.43
CA ASP A 152 -19.88 13.12 13.42
C ASP A 152 -19.57 11.65 13.78
N PRO A 153 -19.05 11.37 14.98
CA PRO A 153 -18.70 10.01 15.39
C PRO A 153 -19.93 9.09 15.58
N ASN A 154 -21.15 9.64 15.67
CA ASN A 154 -22.38 8.86 15.79
C ASN A 154 -22.91 8.43 14.42
N PHE A 155 -22.49 9.10 13.35
CA PHE A 155 -22.73 8.61 12.01
C PHE A 155 -21.75 7.48 11.72
N SER A 156 -22.26 6.39 11.16
CA SER A 156 -21.45 5.33 10.59
C SER A 156 -20.83 5.78 9.26
N THR A 157 -20.24 6.98 9.23
CA THR A 157 -19.45 7.45 8.11
C THR A 157 -18.15 6.67 8.09
N PHE A 158 -18.03 5.85 7.06
CA PHE A 158 -16.87 5.02 6.75
C PHE A 158 -15.57 5.83 6.88
N SER A 159 -14.69 5.44 7.81
CA SER A 159 -13.34 5.99 7.81
C SER A 159 -12.58 5.41 6.61
N LEU A 160 -12.07 6.31 5.77
CA LEU A 160 -11.16 5.96 4.68
C LEU A 160 -9.90 5.26 5.20
N THR A 161 -9.53 5.48 6.46
CA THR A 161 -8.39 4.86 7.13
C THR A 161 -8.47 3.33 7.19
N THR A 162 -9.66 2.73 7.13
CA THR A 162 -9.79 1.27 7.01
C THR A 162 -9.51 0.74 5.60
N ILE A 163 -9.74 1.56 4.57
CA ILE A 163 -9.52 1.19 3.16
C ILE A 163 -8.02 1.25 2.81
N PHE A 164 -7.26 2.17 3.43
CA PHE A 164 -5.84 2.42 3.12
C PHE A 164 -4.83 1.60 3.93
N LYS A 165 -5.26 0.65 4.78
CA LYS A 165 -4.33 -0.31 5.40
C LYS A 165 -3.86 -1.31 4.33
N SER A 166 -2.91 -0.86 3.50
CA SER A 166 -2.04 -1.60 2.57
C SER A 166 -2.67 -2.58 1.56
N CYS A 167 -3.97 -2.82 1.61
CA CYS A 167 -4.63 -3.85 0.81
C CYS A 167 -5.17 -3.32 -0.53
N ILE A 168 -5.26 -1.99 -0.72
CA ILE A 168 -5.63 -1.37 -2.00
C ILE A 168 -4.68 -0.21 -2.29
N PRO A 169 -4.12 -0.12 -3.51
CA PRO A 169 -3.35 1.04 -3.94
C PRO A 169 -4.16 2.33 -3.85
N ALA A 170 -3.61 3.38 -3.23
CA ALA A 170 -4.31 4.66 -3.08
C ALA A 170 -4.67 5.31 -4.44
N GLN A 171 -3.85 5.03 -5.44
CA GLN A 171 -4.08 5.32 -6.84
C GLN A 171 -5.40 4.74 -7.35
N HIS A 172 -5.64 3.44 -7.14
CA HIS A 172 -6.84 2.77 -7.64
C HIS A 172 -8.10 3.41 -7.03
N CYS A 173 -8.06 3.70 -5.72
CA CYS A 173 -9.16 4.40 -5.07
C CYS A 173 -9.42 5.79 -5.67
N SER A 174 -8.36 6.48 -6.08
CA SER A 174 -8.46 7.85 -6.62
C SER A 174 -8.91 7.87 -8.08
N ASN A 175 -8.53 6.90 -8.91
CA ASN A 175 -9.00 6.77 -10.29
C ASN A 175 -10.52 6.47 -10.33
N VAL A 176 -10.98 5.55 -9.47
CA VAL A 176 -12.42 5.21 -9.37
C VAL A 176 -13.23 6.40 -8.82
N GLY A 177 -12.67 7.18 -7.89
CA GLY A 177 -13.29 8.42 -7.44
C GLY A 177 -13.42 9.45 -8.56
N SER A 178 -12.32 9.73 -9.27
CA SER A 178 -12.24 10.79 -10.29
C SER A 178 -13.13 10.53 -11.51
N SER A 179 -13.26 9.27 -11.94
CA SER A 179 -14.15 8.87 -13.03
C SER A 179 -15.63 9.12 -12.74
N ARG A 180 -16.05 9.12 -11.46
CA ARG A 180 -17.44 9.46 -11.08
C ARG A 180 -17.72 10.95 -10.98
N PHE A 181 -16.72 11.75 -10.61
CA PHE A 181 -16.88 13.21 -10.57
C PHE A 181 -16.78 13.87 -11.94
N SER A 182 -16.20 13.18 -12.94
CA SER A 182 -16.10 13.68 -14.33
C SER A 182 -17.39 13.47 -15.15
N VAL A 183 -18.41 12.83 -14.58
CA VAL A 183 -19.74 12.68 -15.18
C VAL A 183 -20.73 13.55 -14.40
N ASN A 184 -20.58 14.87 -14.50
CA ASN A 184 -21.59 15.89 -14.18
C ASN A 184 -21.21 17.22 -14.83
#